data_AF-A0A4U1YUR6-F1
#
_entry.id   AF-A0A4U1YUR6-F1
#
_cell.length_a   1.000
_cell.length_b   1.000
_cell.length_c   1.000
_cell.angle_alpha   90.00
_cell.angle_beta   90.00
_cell.angle_gamma   90.00
#
_symmetry.space_group_name_H-M   'P 1'
#
loop_
_entity.id
_entity.type
_entity.pdbx_description
1 polymer ?
#
loop_
_entity_poly.entity_id
_entity_poly.type
_entity_poly.pdbx_seq_one_letter_code
_entity_poly.pdbx_strand_id
1 'polypeptide(L)' 'MSDYKAALKRIESLFDVAEPGTSEGDELEKLVTWVEAYEDAVDKEIIRRREGSPEIDVNLDEL' A
#
# COMPACT_ATOMS: atom_id res chain seq x y z
N MET A 1 3.65 5.74 7.08
CA MET A 1 2.70 6.63 6.37
C MET A 1 3.35 7.85 5.74
N SER A 2 4.34 8.50 6.37
CA SER A 2 5.04 9.66 5.76
C SER A 2 5.76 9.29 4.46
N ASP A 3 6.48 8.17 4.44
CA ASP A 3 7.27 7.74 3.27
C ASP A 3 6.37 7.36 2.08
N TYR A 4 5.24 6.70 2.34
CA TYR A 4 4.24 6.40 1.33
C TYR A 4 3.69 7.67 0.67
N LYS A 5 3.31 8.68 1.47
CA LYS A 5 2.84 9.97 0.93
C LYS A 5 3.95 10.72 0.17
N ALA A 6 5.19 10.64 0.64
CA ALA A 6 6.33 11.23 -0.05
C ALA A 6 6.60 10.54 -1.40
N ALA A 7 6.51 9.21 -1.45
CA ALA A 7 6.63 8.43 -2.68
C ALA A 7 5.54 8.80 -3.69
N LEU A 8 4.28 8.86 -3.27
CA LEU A 8 3.16 9.29 -4.14
C LEU A 8 3.39 10.69 -4.72
N LYS A 9 3.77 11.66 -3.87
CA LYS A 9 4.07 13.02 -4.33
C LYS A 9 5.23 13.06 -5.32
N ARG A 10 6.25 12.20 -5.14
CA ARG A 10 7.38 12.11 -6.06
C ARG A 10 6.96 11.49 -7.39
N ILE A 11 6.15 10.43 -7.36
CA ILE A 11 5.56 9.81 -8.55
C ILE A 11 4.76 10.83 -9.36
N GLU A 12 3.87 11.59 -8.71
CA GLU A 12 3.10 12.66 -9.37
C GLU A 12 4.02 13.68 -10.07
N SER A 13 5.14 14.06 -9.46
CA SER A 13 6.09 15.01 -10.06
C SER A 13 6.88 14.45 -11.25
N LEU A 14 6.99 13.12 -11.35
CA LEU A 14 7.74 12.43 -12.40
C LEU A 14 6.86 12.03 -13.58
N PHE A 15 5.54 11.92 -13.39
CA PHE A 15 4.62 11.28 -14.35
C PHE A 15 4.61 11.93 -15.74
N ASP A 16 4.77 13.25 -15.81
CA ASP A 16 4.76 14.00 -17.07
C ASP A 16 6.15 14.18 -17.72
N VAL A 17 7.23 13.80 -17.04
CA VAL A 17 8.63 14.10 -17.47
C VAL A 17 9.54 12.87 -17.54
N ALA A 18 9.17 11.78 -16.87
CA ALA A 18 9.94 10.55 -16.86
C ALA A 18 9.79 9.80 -18.19
N GLU A 19 10.91 9.38 -18.75
CA GLU A 19 10.98 8.66 -20.03
C GLU A 19 11.76 7.35 -19.82
N PRO A 20 11.45 6.27 -20.56
CA PRO A 20 12.19 5.02 -20.46
C PRO A 20 13.70 5.20 -20.71
N GLY A 21 14.52 4.64 -19.83
CA GLY A 21 15.98 4.71 -19.92
C GLY A 21 16.61 6.02 -19.43
N THR A 22 15.83 6.94 -18.84
CA THR A 22 16.36 8.09 -18.10
C THR A 22 16.44 7.79 -16.61
N SER A 23 17.18 8.63 -15.87
CA SER A 23 17.26 8.48 -14.41
C SER A 23 15.91 8.70 -13.73
N GLU A 24 15.10 9.62 -14.28
CA GLU A 24 13.72 9.88 -13.87
C GLU A 24 12.79 8.69 -14.15
N GLY A 25 12.94 8.03 -15.30
CA GLY A 25 12.23 6.80 -15.64
C GLY A 25 12.55 5.65 -14.67
N ASP A 26 13.85 5.43 -14.42
CA ASP A 26 14.31 4.41 -13.48
C ASP A 26 13.84 4.69 -12.04
N GLU A 27 13.77 5.97 -11.65
CA GLU A 27 13.24 6.38 -10.35
C GLU A 27 11.73 6.12 -10.26
N LEU A 28 10.98 6.50 -11.29
CA LEU A 28 9.54 6.30 -11.37
C LEU A 28 9.18 4.80 -11.27
N GLU A 29 9.87 3.94 -12.02
CA GLU A 29 9.63 2.48 -11.98
C GLU A 29 9.84 1.90 -10.57
N LYS A 30 10.92 2.31 -9.89
CA LYS A 30 11.20 1.85 -8.52
C LYS A 30 10.15 2.33 -7.52
N LEU A 31 9.71 3.58 -7.63
CA LEU A 31 8.73 4.15 -6.71
C LEU A 31 7.35 3.49 -6.90
N VAL A 32 6.93 3.27 -8.15
CA VAL A 32 5.67 2.58 -8.47
C VAL A 32 5.70 1.16 -7.92
N THR A 33 6.77 0.40 -8.20
CA THR A 33 6.93 -0.98 -7.70
C THR A 33 6.87 -1.04 -6.17
N TRP A 34 7.49 -0.08 -5.49
CA TRP A 34 7.47 -0.02 -4.03
C TRP A 34 6.08 0.32 -3.47
N VAL A 35 5.35 1.26 -4.11
CA VAL A 35 3.98 1.63 -3.71
C VAL A 35 3.04 0.44 -3.85
N GLU A 36 3.09 -0.27 -4.98
CA GLU A 36 2.27 -1.47 -5.21
C GLU A 36 2.53 -2.54 -4.14
N ALA A 37 3.79 -2.82 -3.83
CA ALA A 37 4.16 -3.78 -2.80
C ALA A 37 3.69 -3.36 -1.39
N TYR A 38 3.73 -2.07 -1.08
CA TYR A 38 3.23 -1.54 0.18
C TYR A 38 1.70 -1.69 0.29
N GLU A 39 0.97 -1.36 -0.77
CA GLU A 39 -0.49 -1.48 -0.81
C GLU A 39 -0.95 -2.94 -0.71
N ASP A 40 -0.33 -3.85 -1.45
CA ASP A 40 -0.61 -5.29 -1.37
C ASP A 40 -0.35 -5.86 0.04
N ALA A 41 0.72 -5.39 0.72
CA ALA A 41 0.99 -5.79 2.10
C ALA A 41 -0.10 -5.28 3.08
N VAL A 42 -0.59 -4.05 2.88
CA VAL A 42 -1.68 -3.49 3.69
C VAL A 42 -2.97 -4.25 3.47
N ASP A 43 -3.32 -4.56 2.22
CA ASP A 43 -4.53 -5.32 1.88
C ASP A 43 -4.50 -6.72 2.50
N LYS A 44 -3.37 -7.42 2.40
CA LYS A 44 -3.18 -8.74 3.03
C LYS A 44 -3.30 -8.69 4.55
N GLU A 45 -2.76 -7.67 5.19
CA GLU A 45 -2.89 -7.50 6.64
C GLU A 45 -4.34 -7.19 7.05
N ILE A 46 -5.07 -6.41 6.25
CA ILE A 46 -6.51 -6.17 6.48
C ILE A 46 -7.29 -7.47 6.37
N ILE A 47 -7.04 -8.27 5.33
CA ILE A 47 -7.69 -9.59 5.15
C ILE A 47 -7.37 -10.51 6.32
N ARG A 48 -6.09 -10.63 6.71
CA ARG A 48 -5.66 -11.43 7.87
C ARG A 48 -6.41 -11.03 9.13
N ARG A 49 -6.57 -9.74 9.41
CA ARG A 49 -7.29 -9.26 10.62
C ARG A 49 -8.77 -9.60 10.58
N ARG A 50 -9.39 -9.62 9.40
CA ARG A 50 -10.79 -10.00 9.21
C ARG A 50 -10.99 -11.51 9.41
N GLU A 51 -10.13 -12.33 8.82
CA GLU A 51 -10.20 -13.80 8.95
C GLU A 51 -9.71 -14.31 10.31
N GLY A 52 -8.82 -13.57 10.98
CA GLY A 52 -8.26 -13.91 12.29
C GLY A 52 -9.02 -13.35 13.48
N SER A 53 -10.14 -12.64 13.28
CA SER A 53 -11.04 -12.26 14.38
C SER A 53 -11.97 -13.44 14.66
N PRO A 54 -11.86 -14.16 15.80
CA PRO A 54 -12.94 -15.05 16.20
C PRO A 54 -14.18 -14.18 16.35
N GLU A 55 -15.27 -14.53 15.66
CA GLU A 55 -16.58 -14.01 16.05
C GLU A 55 -16.70 -14.28 17.54
N ILE A 56 -16.73 -13.22 18.36
CA ILE A 56 -17.09 -13.39 19.76
C ILE A 56 -18.54 -13.85 19.70
N ASP A 57 -18.75 -15.15 19.88
CA ASP A 57 -20.06 -15.71 20.12
C ASP A 57 -20.49 -15.16 21.49
N VAL A 58 -21.05 -13.95 21.49
CA VAL A 58 -21.63 -13.34 22.68
C VAL A 58 -22.89 -14.15 22.94
N ASN A 59 -22.78 -15.13 23.81
CA ASN A 59 -23.95 -15.85 24.30
C ASN A 59 -24.80 -14.85 25.13
N LEU A 60 -25.82 -14.29 24.50
CA LEU A 60 -26.77 -13.35 25.12
C LEU A 60 -27.63 -14.03 26.20
N ASP A 61 -27.58 -15.35 26.32
CA ASP A 61 -28.30 -16.11 27.35
C ASP A 61 -27.56 -16.12 28.72
N GLU A 62 -26.33 -15.57 28.79
CA GLU A 62 -25.57 -15.44 30.05
C GLU A 62 -25.49 -13.98 30.59
N LEU A 63 -26.32 -13.06 30.09
CA LEU A 63 -26.45 -11.68 30.60
C LEU A 63 -27.67 -11.47 31.51
#